data_AF-A0A2D1VBB8-F1
#
_entry.id   AF-A0A2D1VBB8-F1
#
_cell.length_a   1.000
_cell.length_b   1.000
_cell.length_c   1.000
_cell.angle_alpha   90.00
_cell.angle_beta   90.00
_cell.angle_gamma   90.00
#
_symmetry.space_group_name_H-M   'P 1'
#
loop_
_entity.id
_entity.type
_entity.pdbx_description
1 polymer ?
#
loop_
_entity_poly.entity_id
_entity_poly.type
_entity_poly.pdbx_seq_one_letter_code
_entity_poly.pdbx_strand_id
1 'polypeptide(L)'
;CFSPIIFSIAVHVNSGACKSSWTKPIWPQGYTCEMTSQQELTGKSSVVYYNYRMGHAESPRSTLPAFDWEEESEENEYLQVEENGKKNIGCKDL
;
A
#
# COMPACT_ATOMS: atom_id res chain seq x y z
N CYS A 1 -2.99 -22.98 -9.38
CA CYS A 1 -3.34 -23.39 -10.76
C CYS A 1 -3.78 -22.24 -11.65
N PHE A 2 -4.64 -21.31 -11.20
CA PHE A 2 -5.23 -20.30 -12.11
C PHE A 2 -4.63 -18.89 -12.01
N SER A 3 -3.87 -18.61 -10.94
CA SER A 3 -3.26 -17.30 -10.64
C SER A 3 -4.14 -16.10 -11.04
N PRO A 4 -5.43 -16.07 -10.63
CA PRO A 4 -6.35 -15.05 -11.09
C PRO A 4 -5.97 -13.68 -10.51
N ILE A 5 -6.29 -12.59 -11.23
CA ILE A 5 -6.09 -11.23 -10.71
C ILE A 5 -7.05 -10.95 -9.54
N ILE A 6 -8.26 -11.49 -9.62
CA ILE A 6 -9.31 -11.36 -8.60
C ILE A 6 -9.99 -12.71 -8.44
N PHE A 7 -10.27 -13.11 -7.20
CA PHE A 7 -11.12 -14.26 -6.92
C PHE A 7 -11.86 -14.09 -5.59
N SER A 8 -12.86 -14.94 -5.39
CA SER A 8 -13.68 -14.91 -4.18
C SER A 8 -13.79 -16.29 -3.57
N ILE A 9 -13.93 -16.34 -2.23
CA ILE A 9 -14.17 -17.56 -1.48
C ILE A 9 -15.44 -17.37 -0.65
N ALA A 10 -16.36 -18.31 -0.76
CA ALA A 10 -17.52 -18.42 0.13
C ALA A 10 -17.33 -19.64 1.04
N VAL A 11 -17.41 -19.43 2.35
CA VAL A 11 -17.32 -20.50 3.35
C VAL A 11 -18.64 -20.57 4.11
N HIS A 12 -19.30 -21.71 4.04
CA HIS A 12 -20.45 -22.02 4.88
C HIS A 12 -19.98 -22.70 6.16
N VAL A 13 -20.39 -22.17 7.30
CA VAL A 13 -20.00 -22.65 8.62
C VAL A 13 -21.25 -23.02 9.40
N ASN A 14 -21.33 -24.26 9.87
CA ASN A 14 -22.38 -24.71 10.79
C ASN A 14 -22.07 -24.26 12.23
N SER A 15 -21.90 -22.94 12.40
CA SER A 15 -21.75 -22.29 13.70
C SER A 15 -22.29 -20.87 13.59
N GLY A 16 -22.74 -20.33 14.73
CA GLY A 16 -23.14 -18.92 14.83
C GLY A 16 -21.99 -17.98 14.43
N ALA A 17 -22.37 -16.74 14.14
CA ALA A 17 -21.45 -15.68 13.74
C ALA A 17 -20.21 -15.59 14.65
N CYS A 18 -19.01 -15.48 14.05
CA CYS A 18 -17.72 -15.26 14.73
C CYS A 18 -17.27 -16.38 15.70
N LYS A 19 -17.93 -17.54 15.72
CA LYS A 19 -17.57 -18.66 16.62
C LYS A 19 -16.58 -19.65 16.02
N SER A 20 -16.22 -19.49 14.75
CA SER A 20 -15.34 -20.40 14.02
C SER A 20 -14.09 -19.68 13.56
N SER A 21 -12.94 -20.36 13.57
CA SER A 21 -11.71 -19.83 12.96
C SER A 21 -11.87 -19.56 11.46
N TRP A 22 -12.82 -20.25 10.81
CA TRP A 22 -13.18 -20.08 9.41
C TRP A 22 -13.88 -18.75 9.10
N THR A 23 -14.26 -17.96 10.11
CA THR A 23 -14.76 -16.59 9.90
C THR A 23 -13.64 -15.55 9.82
N LYS A 24 -12.38 -15.95 10.02
CA LYS A 24 -11.22 -15.07 9.83
C LYS A 24 -10.68 -15.19 8.40
N PRO A 25 -10.26 -14.09 7.76
CA PRO A 25 -9.65 -14.14 6.44
C PRO A 25 -8.42 -15.05 6.44
N ILE A 26 -8.32 -15.91 5.44
CA ILE A 26 -7.06 -16.55 5.08
C ILE A 26 -6.23 -15.56 4.24
N TRP A 27 -4.91 -15.72 4.22
CA TRP A 27 -4.00 -14.85 3.46
C TRP A 27 -3.24 -15.66 2.41
N PRO A 28 -3.85 -15.92 1.25
CA PRO A 28 -3.16 -16.57 0.14
C PRO A 28 -1.94 -15.75 -0.28
N GLN A 29 -0.81 -16.41 -0.51
CA GLN A 29 0.43 -15.75 -0.86
C GLN A 29 0.27 -14.89 -2.12
N GLY A 30 0.66 -13.61 -2.03
CA GLY A 30 0.55 -12.67 -3.15
C GLY A 30 -0.85 -12.07 -3.34
N TYR A 31 -1.77 -12.26 -2.39
CA TYR A 31 -3.11 -11.70 -2.44
C TYR A 31 -3.46 -10.90 -1.19
N THR A 32 -4.20 -9.83 -1.40
CA THR A 32 -4.77 -8.99 -0.34
C THR A 32 -6.28 -9.20 -0.31
N CYS A 33 -6.85 -9.39 0.88
CA CYS A 33 -8.29 -9.43 1.09
C CYS A 33 -8.85 -8.00 1.04
N GLU A 34 -9.62 -7.65 0.01
CA GLU A 34 -10.21 -6.31 -0.15
C GLU A 34 -11.52 -6.17 0.62
N MET A 35 -12.32 -7.23 0.66
CA MET A 35 -13.65 -7.21 1.26
C MET A 35 -13.95 -8.52 1.98
N THR A 36 -14.49 -8.39 3.19
CA THR A 36 -15.10 -9.49 3.96
C THR A 36 -16.55 -9.14 4.26
N SER A 37 -17.47 -10.07 4.02
CA SER A 37 -18.87 -9.96 4.42
C SER A 37 -19.32 -11.25 5.11
N GLN A 38 -20.09 -11.12 6.17
CA GLN A 38 -20.59 -12.25 6.93
C GLN A 38 -22.10 -12.13 7.10
N GLN A 39 -22.80 -13.24 6.86
CA GLN A 39 -24.23 -13.35 7.00
C GLN A 39 -24.57 -14.51 7.93
N GLU A 40 -25.35 -14.23 8.99
CA GLU A 40 -25.94 -15.28 9.80
C GLU A 40 -27.15 -15.87 9.08
N LEU A 41 -27.23 -17.19 9.10
CA LEU A 41 -28.30 -17.97 8.50
C LEU A 41 -29.16 -18.60 9.61
N THR A 42 -30.29 -19.17 9.23
CA THR A 42 -31.12 -19.94 10.15
C THR A 42 -30.37 -21.17 10.69
N GLY A 43 -30.75 -21.63 11.87
CA GLY A 43 -30.19 -22.87 12.44
C GLY A 43 -28.76 -22.74 12.99
N LYS A 44 -28.35 -21.55 13.46
CA LYS A 44 -27.01 -21.29 14.02
C LYS A 44 -25.89 -21.59 13.01
N SER A 45 -26.13 -21.26 11.75
CA SER A 45 -25.13 -21.33 10.70
C SER A 45 -24.80 -19.93 10.18
N SER A 46 -23.70 -19.80 9.47
CA SER A 46 -23.30 -18.53 8.86
C SER A 46 -22.55 -18.79 7.55
N VAL A 47 -22.57 -17.81 6.66
CA VAL A 47 -21.73 -17.77 5.46
C VAL A 47 -20.81 -16.58 5.55
N VAL A 48 -19.54 -16.79 5.22
CA VAL A 48 -18.55 -15.72 5.09
C VAL A 48 -18.06 -15.66 3.66
N TYR A 49 -18.00 -14.45 3.12
CA TYR A 49 -17.57 -14.15 1.77
C TYR A 49 -16.31 -13.29 1.82
N TYR A 50 -15.27 -13.74 1.14
CA TYR A 50 -13.99 -13.06 1.01
C TYR A 50 -13.72 -12.74 -0.44
N ASN A 51 -13.22 -11.54 -0.71
CA ASN A 51 -12.72 -11.15 -2.03
C ASN A 51 -11.24 -10.83 -1.94
N TYR A 52 -10.48 -11.46 -2.81
CA TYR A 52 -9.04 -11.33 -2.90
C TYR A 52 -8.66 -10.71 -4.23
N ARG A 53 -7.72 -9.76 -4.16
CA ARG A 53 -7.04 -9.21 -5.32
C ARG A 53 -5.56 -9.53 -5.22
N MET A 54 -4.94 -9.86 -6.35
CA MET A 54 -3.50 -10.03 -6.42
C MET A 54 -2.83 -8.74 -5.97
N GLY A 55 -2.01 -8.82 -4.93
CA GLY A 55 -1.22 -7.69 -4.48
C GLY A 55 -0.28 -7.32 -5.61
N HIS A 56 -0.32 -6.06 -6.06
CA HIS A 56 0.79 -5.55 -6.84
C HIS A 56 2.02 -5.65 -5.95
N ALA A 57 3.12 -6.14 -6.51
CA ALA A 57 4.42 -6.02 -5.86
C ALA A 57 4.72 -4.52 -5.78
N GLU A 58 4.20 -3.85 -4.75
CA GLU A 58 4.73 -2.58 -4.36
C GLU A 58 6.18 -2.86 -4.00
N SER A 59 7.08 -2.40 -4.86
CA SER A 59 8.52 -2.47 -4.58
C SER A 59 8.71 -1.92 -3.18
N PRO A 60 9.42 -2.63 -2.28
CA PRO A 60 9.66 -2.10 -0.95
C PRO A 60 10.28 -0.74 -1.15
N ARG A 61 9.56 0.32 -0.78
CA ARG A 61 10.17 1.65 -0.69
C ARG A 61 11.23 1.50 0.38
N SER A 62 12.48 1.44 -0.03
CA SER A 62 13.60 1.55 0.89
C SER A 62 13.45 2.92 1.53
N THR A 63 13.06 2.97 2.80
CA THR A 63 13.22 4.18 3.60
C THR A 63 14.73 4.38 3.66
N LEU A 64 15.25 5.31 2.83
CA LEU A 64 16.64 5.70 2.93
C LEU A 64 16.84 6.19 4.37
N PRO A 65 17.85 5.69 5.11
CA PRO A 65 18.18 6.26 6.40
C PRO A 65 18.39 7.76 6.19
N ALA A 66 17.73 8.56 7.03
CA ALA A 66 18.03 9.97 7.17
C ALA A 66 19.45 10.04 7.75
N PHE A 67 20.45 10.02 6.87
CA PHE A 67 21.76 10.48 7.25
C PHE A 67 21.62 11.98 7.50
N ASP A 68 21.83 12.39 8.74
CA ASP A 68 22.18 13.77 9.06
C ASP A 68 23.46 14.07 8.29
N TRP A 69 23.31 14.67 7.12
CA TRP A 69 24.42 15.31 6.44
C TRP A 69 24.84 16.45 7.36
N GLU A 70 25.90 16.26 8.14
CA GLU A 70 26.58 17.39 8.76
C GLU A 70 27.07 18.27 7.60
N GLU A 71 26.46 19.45 7.50
CA GLU A 71 26.86 20.51 6.60
C GLU A 71 28.27 20.96 7.05
N GLU A 72 29.30 20.30 6.53
CA GLU A 72 30.66 20.85 6.56
C GLU A 72 30.59 22.19 5.84
N SER A 73 30.56 23.26 6.63
CA SER A 73 30.63 24.63 6.16
C SER A 73 32.00 24.86 5.54
N GLU A 74 32.16 24.50 4.27
CA GLU A 74 33.26 25.00 3.45
C GLU A 74 32.98 26.48 3.17
N GLU A 75 33.81 27.34 3.76
CA GLU A 75 33.88 28.77 3.46
C GLU A 75 34.09 28.96 1.96
N ASN A 76 33.01 29.20 1.22
CA ASN A 76 33.06 29.52 -0.19
C ASN A 76 33.71 30.90 -0.39
N GLU A 77 35.01 30.89 -0.64
CA GLU A 77 35.77 31.98 -1.21
C GLU A 77 35.15 32.33 -2.58
N TYR A 78 34.54 33.51 -2.68
CA TYR A 78 33.80 33.99 -3.85
C TYR A 78 34.71 34.07 -5.09
N LEU A 79 34.60 33.11 -6.01
CA LEU A 79 35.08 33.27 -7.38
C LEU A 79 34.10 34.19 -8.14
N GLN A 80 34.46 35.48 -8.19
CA GLN A 80 33.86 36.43 -9.12
C GLN A 80 34.18 36.00 -10.56
N VAL A 81 33.15 35.65 -11.32
CA VAL A 81 33.24 35.59 -12.78
C VAL A 81 32.26 36.62 -13.33
N GLU A 82 32.79 37.79 -13.70
CA GLU A 82 32.09 38.69 -14.61
C GLU A 82 32.08 38.06 -16.01
N GLU A 83 30.90 38.01 -16.66
CA GLU A 83 30.61 38.86 -17.82
C GLU A 83 29.40 38.35 -18.67
N ASN A 84 28.42 39.26 -18.80
CA ASN A 84 27.44 39.48 -19.88
C ASN A 84 26.52 38.37 -20.44
N GLY A 85 25.21 38.52 -20.13
CA GLY A 85 24.13 37.99 -20.97
C GLY A 85 22.71 38.20 -20.42
N LYS A 86 22.09 39.36 -20.69
CA LYS A 86 20.63 39.64 -20.51
C LYS A 86 19.78 38.53 -21.18
N LYS A 87 18.61 38.05 -20.70
CA LYS A 87 17.36 38.74 -20.30
C LYS A 87 16.43 37.79 -19.50
N ASN A 88 15.58 38.45 -18.71
CA ASN A 88 14.48 38.02 -17.84
C ASN A 88 13.44 37.04 -18.40
N ILE A 89 12.85 36.24 -17.49
CA ILE A 89 11.42 35.90 -17.28
C ILE A 89 11.44 34.84 -16.14
N GLY A 90 10.85 34.97 -14.95
CA GLY A 90 9.67 35.71 -14.52
C GLY A 90 8.48 34.75 -14.40
N CYS A 91 8.36 33.99 -13.31
CA CYS A 91 7.12 33.28 -12.97
C CYS A 91 6.83 33.49 -11.48
N LYS A 92 5.74 34.20 -11.21
CA LYS A 92 5.20 34.49 -9.89
C LYS A 92 4.33 33.32 -9.42
N ASP A 93 4.34 33.09 -8.12
CA ASP A 93 3.38 32.28 -7.39
C ASP A 93 1.96 32.85 -7.53
N LEU A 94 1.02 31.97 -7.91
CA LEU A 94 -0.39 31.87 -7.44
C LEU A 94 -1.07 30.67 -8.11
#